data_AF-A0A8J6EKK2-F1
#
_entry.id   AF-A0A8J6EKK2-F1
#
_cell.length_a   1.000
_cell.length_b   1.000
_cell.length_c   1.000
_cell.angle_alpha   90.00
_cell.angle_beta   90.00
_cell.angle_gamma   90.00
#
_symmetry.space_group_name_H-M   'P 1'
#
loop_
_entity.id
_entity.type
_entity.pdbx_description
1 polymer ?
#
loop_
_entity_poly.entity_id
_entity_poly.type
_entity_poly.pdbx_seq_one_letter_code
_entity_poly.pdbx_strand_id
1 'polypeptide(L)'
;MAAVGRSAPGTRLLLVLLAAPLLHVAVCLEPISMGIAIAAASAITGYMSFPEFYCGRLVECCRVDKPLNSTALQADLKENLFGQHLAQEVIYRAMTGFMSTENPKKPLALSLHGWTGTGKNFVSKMIVENIYELGMQSKFVHLFVSTVHFPHNSLIPLYKDQLQSWIRGNTSRCARSIFIFDEMDKLHPGLIDAIKPFLDYYEHIDGVSYRKAIFIFLSNAGGDLINRQMLDFWNSGKKREDLQLKDMENVLSVGLFNNNNSE
;
A
#
# COMPACT_ATOMS: atom_id res chain seq x y z
N MET A 1 37.48 -13.07 -9.44
CA MET A 1 38.24 -12.46 -10.55
C MET A 1 37.84 -10.99 -10.65
N ALA A 2 38.81 -10.10 -10.46
CA ALA A 2 38.90 -8.66 -10.83
C ALA A 2 37.72 -7.71 -10.50
N ALA A 3 37.88 -6.50 -9.97
CA ALA A 3 39.08 -5.68 -9.77
C ALA A 3 38.93 -4.78 -8.53
N VAL A 4 40.04 -4.70 -7.79
CA VAL A 4 40.32 -3.75 -6.71
C VAL A 4 40.68 -2.41 -7.35
N GLY A 5 39.88 -1.38 -7.10
CA GLY A 5 40.21 0.01 -7.39
C GLY A 5 40.93 0.65 -6.20
N ARG A 6 42.26 0.77 -6.29
CA ARG A 6 43.07 1.58 -5.37
C ARG A 6 42.72 3.07 -5.54
N SER A 7 42.30 3.75 -4.47
CA SER A 7 42.35 5.22 -4.39
C SER A 7 43.34 5.66 -3.31
N ALA A 8 44.23 6.57 -3.68
CA ALA A 8 45.40 7.03 -2.96
C ALA A 8 45.15 7.64 -1.55
N PRO A 9 46.12 7.59 -0.62
CA PRO A 9 46.00 8.13 0.74
C PRO A 9 46.34 9.64 0.78
N GLY A 10 45.72 10.45 -0.09
CA GLY A 10 46.07 11.86 -0.26
C GLY A 10 44.97 12.87 0.05
N THR A 11 43.70 12.45 0.06
CA THR A 11 42.55 13.37 0.06
C THR A 11 41.90 13.63 1.43
N ARG A 12 42.29 12.89 2.48
CA ARG A 12 41.78 13.14 3.84
C ARG A 12 42.53 14.24 4.59
N LEU A 13 43.74 14.59 4.18
CA LEU A 13 44.54 15.63 4.85
C LEU A 13 44.21 17.05 4.36
N LEU A 14 43.70 17.19 3.13
CA LEU A 14 43.41 18.51 2.53
C LEU A 14 42.11 19.13 3.06
N LEU A 15 41.13 18.31 3.48
CA LEU A 15 39.86 18.80 4.01
C LEU A 15 39.96 19.29 5.46
N VAL A 16 40.97 18.82 6.20
CA VAL A 16 41.28 19.33 7.55
C VAL A 16 41.97 20.70 7.47
N LEU A 17 42.74 20.96 6.40
CA LEU A 17 43.46 22.23 6.22
C LEU A 17 42.59 23.36 5.65
N LEU A 18 41.50 23.06 4.93
CA LEU A 18 40.53 24.07 4.49
C LEU A 18 39.50 24.46 5.57
N ALA A 19 39.41 23.70 6.66
CA ALA A 19 38.62 24.07 7.84
C ALA A 19 39.38 25.02 8.80
N ALA A 20 40.69 25.17 8.63
CA ALA A 20 41.53 25.96 9.52
C ALA A 20 41.31 27.50 9.48
N PRO A 21 40.90 28.15 8.36
CA PRO A 21 40.65 29.59 8.39
C PRO A 21 39.21 29.97 8.79
N LEU A 22 38.29 29.02 8.96
CA LEU A 22 36.95 29.31 9.50
C LEU A 22 36.94 29.41 11.03
N LEU A 23 38.04 29.07 11.69
CA LEU A 23 38.21 29.22 13.14
C LEU A 23 38.66 30.63 13.56
N HIS A 24 38.54 31.63 12.68
CA HIS A 24 38.89 33.03 12.97
C HIS A 24 37.70 33.99 12.86
N VAL A 25 36.46 33.49 12.83
CA VAL A 25 35.35 34.30 13.30
C VAL A 25 35.37 34.18 14.81
N ALA A 26 36.05 35.12 15.46
CA ALA A 26 35.95 35.34 16.90
C ALA A 26 34.49 35.67 17.22
N VAL A 27 33.70 34.62 17.48
CA VAL A 27 32.39 34.77 18.04
C VAL A 27 32.61 35.06 19.52
N CYS A 28 32.67 36.34 19.87
CA CYS A 28 32.59 36.83 21.26
C CYS A 28 31.21 36.49 21.86
N LEU A 29 30.92 35.21 22.04
CA LEU A 29 29.81 34.75 22.87
C LEU A 29 30.39 34.42 24.24
N GLU A 30 29.84 35.03 25.28
CA GLU A 30 30.15 34.66 26.67
C GLU A 30 29.93 33.14 26.86
N PRO A 31 30.66 32.49 27.79
CA PRO A 31 30.56 31.04 28.01
C PRO A 31 29.11 30.55 28.20
N ILE A 32 28.27 31.42 28.78
CA ILE A 32 26.84 31.18 29.00
C ILE A 32 26.08 31.14 27.67
N SER A 33 26.32 32.09 26.77
CA SER A 33 25.64 32.14 25.47
C SER A 33 26.06 31.00 24.54
N MET A 34 27.33 30.59 24.59
CA MET A 34 27.79 29.41 23.84
C MET A 34 27.21 28.12 24.41
N GLY A 35 27.11 28.01 25.74
CA GLY A 35 26.42 26.90 26.41
C GLY A 35 24.94 26.79 26.01
N ILE A 36 24.23 27.93 25.97
CA ILE A 36 22.82 27.98 25.54
C ILE A 36 22.68 27.58 24.06
N ALA A 37 23.55 28.07 23.18
CA ALA A 37 23.49 27.75 21.75
C ALA A 37 23.71 26.24 21.50
N ILE A 38 24.68 25.64 22.17
CA ILE A 38 24.94 24.19 22.07
C ILE A 38 23.77 23.40 22.66
N ALA A 39 23.23 23.81 23.82
CA ALA A 39 22.07 23.16 24.45
C ALA A 39 20.82 23.24 23.57
N ALA A 40 20.54 24.39 22.96
CA ALA A 40 19.43 24.56 22.03
C ALA A 40 19.61 23.71 20.77
N ALA A 41 20.80 23.72 20.15
CA ALA A 41 21.09 22.94 18.96
C ALA A 41 20.96 21.42 19.23
N SER A 42 21.44 20.95 20.37
CA SER A 42 21.33 19.53 20.79
C SER A 42 19.90 19.14 21.16
N ALA A 43 19.12 20.02 21.79
CA ALA A 43 17.71 19.79 22.04
C ALA A 43 16.89 19.72 20.75
N ILE A 44 17.13 20.63 19.79
CA ILE A 44 16.47 20.64 18.48
C ILE A 44 16.89 19.42 17.67
N THR A 45 18.18 19.09 17.64
CA THR A 45 18.69 17.91 16.93
C THR A 45 18.13 16.64 17.56
N GLY A 46 18.09 16.54 18.90
CA GLY A 46 17.43 15.45 19.61
C GLY A 46 15.96 15.34 19.22
N TYR A 47 15.20 16.43 19.29
CA TYR A 47 13.78 16.48 18.92
C TYR A 47 13.52 16.06 17.47
N MET A 48 14.35 16.49 16.53
CA MET A 48 14.27 16.07 15.11
C MET A 48 14.75 14.63 14.88
N SER A 49 15.63 14.12 15.74
CA SER A 49 16.19 12.76 15.66
C SER A 49 15.35 11.70 16.36
N PHE A 50 14.29 12.08 17.10
CA PHE A 50 13.31 11.17 17.66
C PHE A 50 12.11 11.02 16.70
N PRO A 51 12.13 10.05 15.76
CA PRO A 51 11.06 9.86 14.80
C PRO A 51 9.70 9.64 15.49
N GLU A 52 9.66 9.02 16.67
CA GLU A 52 8.45 8.84 17.48
C GLU A 52 7.70 10.15 17.82
N PHE A 53 8.40 11.27 18.01
CA PHE A 53 7.78 12.54 18.45
C PHE A 53 7.38 13.44 17.27
N TYR A 54 8.14 13.39 16.17
CA TYR A 54 7.83 14.10 14.92
C TYR A 54 6.73 13.37 14.13
N CYS A 55 6.81 12.04 14.07
CA CYS A 55 5.83 11.18 13.42
C CYS A 55 4.61 10.96 14.32
N GLY A 56 3.44 11.39 13.86
CA GLY A 56 2.15 11.19 14.56
C GLY A 56 1.54 12.46 15.14
N ARG A 57 2.35 13.46 15.52
CA ARG A 57 1.83 14.76 16.03
C ARG A 57 1.90 15.90 15.02
N LEU A 58 2.89 15.87 14.12
CA LEU A 58 3.11 16.93 13.13
C LEU A 58 3.07 16.40 11.69
N VAL A 59 3.59 15.19 11.45
CA VAL A 59 3.66 14.59 10.11
C VAL A 59 3.32 13.10 10.15
N GLU A 60 2.66 12.61 9.12
CA GLU A 60 2.43 11.18 8.90
C GLU A 60 3.71 10.50 8.38
N CYS A 61 4.16 9.46 9.08
CA CYS A 61 5.33 8.69 8.70
C CYS A 61 4.98 7.24 8.39
N CYS A 62 5.78 6.62 7.52
CA CYS A 62 5.60 5.23 7.16
C CYS A 62 6.05 4.32 8.33
N ARG A 63 5.09 3.77 9.06
CA ARG A 63 5.35 2.80 10.14
C ARG A 63 5.15 1.37 9.62
N VAL A 64 6.19 0.85 8.99
CA VAL A 64 6.19 -0.52 8.42
C VAL A 64 6.11 -1.59 9.51
N ASP A 65 6.47 -1.28 10.75
CA ASP A 65 6.51 -2.28 11.83
C ASP A 65 5.32 -2.19 12.79
N LYS A 66 4.36 -1.28 12.54
CA LYS A 66 3.13 -1.21 13.34
C LYS A 66 2.31 -2.49 13.10
N PRO A 67 2.01 -3.29 14.14
CA PRO A 67 1.18 -4.47 14.00
C PRO A 67 -0.27 -4.07 13.73
N LEU A 68 -0.97 -4.88 12.92
CA LEU A 68 -2.41 -4.72 12.72
C LEU A 68 -3.14 -5.10 14.02
N ASN A 69 -4.08 -4.25 14.47
CA ASN A 69 -4.99 -4.64 15.53
C ASN A 69 -6.05 -5.61 14.96
N SER A 70 -5.74 -6.91 14.98
CA SER A 70 -6.59 -7.95 14.42
C SER A 70 -7.96 -8.00 15.08
N THR A 71 -8.05 -7.74 16.37
CA THR A 71 -9.31 -7.76 17.12
C THR A 71 -10.22 -6.61 16.69
N ALA A 72 -9.64 -5.40 16.52
CA ALA A 72 -10.39 -4.25 15.99
C ALA A 72 -10.91 -4.53 14.57
N LEU A 73 -10.05 -5.02 13.66
CA LEU A 73 -10.46 -5.34 12.30
C LEU A 73 -11.58 -6.40 12.28
N GLN A 74 -11.50 -7.41 13.15
CA GLN A 74 -12.52 -8.45 13.22
C GLN A 74 -13.86 -7.90 13.73
N ALA A 75 -13.83 -7.06 14.76
CA ALA A 75 -15.02 -6.41 15.30
C ALA A 75 -15.65 -5.51 14.21
N ASP A 76 -14.86 -4.66 13.57
CA ASP A 76 -15.35 -3.76 12.51
C ASP A 76 -16.01 -4.52 11.37
N LEU A 77 -15.39 -5.62 10.91
CA LEU A 77 -15.97 -6.47 9.86
C LEU A 77 -17.28 -7.12 10.30
N LYS A 78 -17.38 -7.61 11.54
CA LYS A 78 -18.59 -8.30 12.01
C LYS A 78 -19.75 -7.35 12.32
N GLU A 79 -19.43 -6.19 12.90
CA GLU A 79 -20.43 -5.23 13.37
C GLU A 79 -20.96 -4.35 12.25
N ASN A 80 -20.16 -4.07 11.21
CA ASN A 80 -20.52 -3.11 10.18
C ASN A 80 -20.74 -3.72 8.78
N LEU A 81 -20.18 -4.90 8.46
CA LEU A 81 -20.31 -5.51 7.12
C LEU A 81 -21.44 -6.54 7.05
N PHE A 82 -22.66 -6.09 6.80
CA PHE A 82 -23.83 -6.98 6.80
C PHE A 82 -23.92 -7.87 5.56
N GLY A 83 -24.32 -9.13 5.76
CA GLY A 83 -24.65 -10.07 4.68
C GLY A 83 -23.46 -10.54 3.84
N GLN A 84 -22.22 -10.29 4.24
CA GLN A 84 -21.00 -10.70 3.52
C GLN A 84 -20.13 -11.65 4.35
N HIS A 85 -20.70 -12.75 4.87
CA HIS A 85 -19.99 -13.69 5.74
C HIS A 85 -18.71 -14.26 5.10
N LEU A 86 -18.75 -14.59 3.80
CA LEU A 86 -17.56 -15.04 3.06
C LEU A 86 -16.46 -13.98 3.01
N ALA A 87 -16.82 -12.73 2.71
CA ALA A 87 -15.85 -11.64 2.62
C ALA A 87 -15.22 -11.33 3.98
N GLN A 88 -16.02 -11.31 5.06
CA GLN A 88 -15.53 -11.10 6.42
C GLN A 88 -14.44 -12.11 6.78
N GLU A 89 -14.68 -13.41 6.55
CA GLU A 89 -13.73 -14.48 6.90
C GLU A 89 -12.45 -14.41 6.07
N VAL A 90 -12.57 -14.28 4.75
CA VAL A 90 -11.43 -14.25 3.82
C VAL A 90 -10.54 -13.04 4.06
N ILE A 91 -11.13 -11.86 4.21
CA ILE A 91 -10.40 -10.61 4.41
C ILE A 91 -9.69 -10.63 5.77
N TYR A 92 -10.39 -11.03 6.83
CA TYR A 92 -9.78 -11.13 8.16
C TYR A 92 -8.55 -12.05 8.14
N ARG A 93 -8.67 -13.26 7.56
CA ARG A 93 -7.55 -14.22 7.47
C ARG A 93 -6.39 -13.71 6.61
N ALA A 94 -6.70 -13.14 5.44
CA ALA A 94 -5.68 -12.63 4.54
C ALA A 94 -4.89 -11.46 5.15
N MET A 95 -5.59 -10.51 5.78
CA MET A 95 -4.98 -9.34 6.42
C MET A 95 -4.14 -9.73 7.64
N THR A 96 -4.67 -10.57 8.53
CA THR A 96 -3.95 -11.00 9.74
C THR A 96 -2.72 -11.84 9.40
N GLY A 97 -2.83 -12.76 8.44
CA GLY A 97 -1.69 -13.56 7.98
C GLY A 97 -0.61 -12.72 7.31
N PHE A 98 -0.99 -11.77 6.45
CA PHE A 98 -0.03 -10.88 5.80
C PHE A 98 0.65 -9.94 6.79
N MET A 99 -0.11 -9.28 7.66
CA MET A 99 0.41 -8.26 8.58
C MET A 99 1.23 -8.84 9.74
N SER A 100 1.05 -10.12 10.08
CA SER A 100 1.88 -10.84 11.06
C SER A 100 3.18 -11.38 10.47
N THR A 101 3.31 -11.44 9.14
CA THR A 101 4.52 -11.91 8.47
C THR A 101 5.52 -10.75 8.33
N GLU A 102 6.67 -10.83 8.99
CA GLU A 102 7.69 -9.77 8.95
C GLU A 102 8.26 -9.55 7.53
N ASN A 103 8.49 -10.65 6.80
CA ASN A 103 9.08 -10.66 5.46
C ASN A 103 8.22 -11.48 4.48
N PRO A 104 7.08 -10.93 4.01
CA PRO A 104 6.22 -11.60 3.03
C PRO A 104 6.98 -11.82 1.71
N LYS A 105 6.69 -12.93 1.01
CA LYS A 105 7.36 -13.26 -0.27
C LYS A 105 6.81 -12.53 -1.48
N LYS A 106 5.59 -11.99 -1.38
CA LYS A 106 4.87 -11.23 -2.40
C LYS A 106 3.94 -10.22 -1.71
N PRO A 107 3.54 -9.13 -2.38
CA PRO A 107 2.50 -8.24 -1.85
C PRO A 107 1.19 -8.97 -1.58
N LEU A 108 0.37 -8.38 -0.72
CA LEU A 108 -1.02 -8.79 -0.58
C LEU A 108 -1.81 -8.23 -1.75
N ALA A 109 -2.50 -9.10 -2.49
CA ALA A 109 -3.44 -8.72 -3.54
C ALA A 109 -4.83 -9.25 -3.15
N LEU A 110 -5.78 -8.34 -2.93
CA LEU A 110 -7.18 -8.64 -2.67
C LEU A 110 -8.00 -8.22 -3.88
N SER A 111 -8.82 -9.13 -4.41
CA SER A 111 -9.74 -8.82 -5.51
C SER A 111 -11.18 -8.99 -5.00
N LEU A 112 -11.89 -7.88 -4.83
CA LEU A 112 -13.25 -7.83 -4.32
C LEU A 112 -14.23 -7.68 -5.49
N HIS A 113 -15.00 -8.74 -5.73
CA HIS A 113 -15.99 -8.83 -6.80
C HIS A 113 -17.40 -8.93 -6.23
N GLY A 114 -18.37 -8.36 -6.93
CA GLY A 114 -19.78 -8.49 -6.56
C GLY A 114 -20.66 -7.40 -7.17
N TRP A 115 -21.95 -7.47 -6.89
CA TRP A 115 -22.92 -6.47 -7.34
C TRP A 115 -22.61 -5.05 -6.82
N THR A 116 -23.13 -4.04 -7.49
CA THR A 116 -23.02 -2.66 -7.00
C THR A 116 -23.78 -2.47 -5.69
N GLY A 117 -23.29 -1.60 -4.81
CA GLY A 117 -23.94 -1.29 -3.52
C GLY A 117 -23.80 -2.35 -2.42
N THR A 118 -23.05 -3.43 -2.63
CA THR A 118 -22.91 -4.52 -1.63
C THR A 118 -21.78 -4.33 -0.61
N GLY A 119 -21.05 -3.21 -0.69
CA GLY A 119 -20.05 -2.81 0.32
C GLY A 119 -18.57 -2.91 -0.10
N LYS A 120 -18.23 -3.16 -1.37
CA LYS A 120 -16.81 -3.24 -1.83
C LYS A 120 -15.95 -2.05 -1.38
N ASN A 121 -16.38 -0.82 -1.68
CA ASN A 121 -15.67 0.41 -1.31
C ASN A 121 -15.72 0.66 0.21
N PHE A 122 -16.77 0.19 0.87
CA PHE A 122 -16.90 0.30 2.32
C PHE A 122 -15.87 -0.57 3.03
N VAL A 123 -15.68 -1.80 2.55
CA VAL A 123 -14.68 -2.73 3.08
C VAL A 123 -13.26 -2.25 2.83
N SER A 124 -12.96 -1.72 1.64
CA SER A 124 -11.61 -1.17 1.37
C SER A 124 -11.30 0.00 2.31
N LYS A 125 -12.29 0.88 2.57
CA LYS A 125 -12.16 1.97 3.53
C LYS A 125 -11.90 1.45 4.95
N MET A 126 -12.67 0.44 5.39
CA MET A 126 -12.51 -0.19 6.70
C MET A 126 -11.13 -0.83 6.90
N ILE A 127 -10.61 -1.52 5.87
CA ILE A 127 -9.24 -2.07 5.89
C ILE A 127 -8.22 -0.94 6.08
N VAL A 128 -8.36 0.14 5.30
CA VAL A 128 -7.44 1.27 5.37
C VAL A 128 -7.47 1.96 6.73
N GLU A 129 -8.65 2.20 7.29
CA GLU A 129 -8.83 2.85 8.60
C GLU A 129 -8.26 2.02 9.76
N ASN A 130 -8.23 0.69 9.61
CA ASN A 130 -7.58 -0.21 10.58
C ASN A 130 -6.05 -0.24 10.47
N ILE A 131 -5.47 0.26 9.37
CA ILE A 131 -4.02 0.31 9.15
C ILE A 131 -3.46 1.71 9.41
N TYR A 132 -4.08 2.72 8.82
CA TYR A 132 -3.68 4.12 8.87
C TYR A 132 -4.71 4.96 9.61
N GLU A 133 -4.25 5.73 10.60
CA GLU A 133 -5.11 6.59 11.43
C GLU A 133 -5.78 7.71 10.63
N LEU A 134 -5.12 8.21 9.58
CA LEU A 134 -5.69 9.18 8.65
C LEU A 134 -6.62 8.54 7.60
N GLY A 135 -6.81 7.21 7.66
CA GLY A 135 -7.66 6.46 6.75
C GLY A 135 -7.31 6.73 5.28
N MET A 136 -8.34 7.01 4.48
CA MET A 136 -8.19 7.33 3.04
C MET A 136 -7.45 8.65 2.76
N GLN A 137 -7.22 9.49 3.77
CA GLN A 137 -6.46 10.74 3.63
C GLN A 137 -4.96 10.54 3.89
N SER A 138 -4.54 9.32 4.25
CA SER A 138 -3.14 8.95 4.41
C SER A 138 -2.34 9.17 3.12
N LYS A 139 -1.12 9.69 3.25
CA LYS A 139 -0.15 9.85 2.15
C LYS A 139 0.32 8.51 1.58
N PHE A 140 0.09 7.41 2.29
CA PHE A 140 0.48 6.06 1.89
C PHE A 140 -0.67 5.25 1.31
N VAL A 141 -1.86 5.84 1.21
CA VAL A 141 -3.05 5.24 0.60
C VAL A 141 -3.32 5.95 -0.72
N HIS A 142 -3.45 5.18 -1.79
CA HIS A 142 -3.62 5.71 -3.14
C HIS A 142 -4.84 5.06 -3.79
N LEU A 143 -5.85 5.87 -4.10
CA LEU A 143 -7.06 5.44 -4.79
C LEU A 143 -7.00 5.82 -6.26
N PHE A 144 -7.17 4.84 -7.14
CA PHE A 144 -7.34 5.02 -8.57
C PHE A 144 -8.71 4.54 -8.98
N VAL A 145 -9.56 5.48 -9.41
CA VAL A 145 -10.86 5.18 -10.03
C VAL A 145 -10.67 5.14 -11.54
N SER A 146 -10.93 4.00 -12.17
CA SER A 146 -10.61 3.75 -13.58
C SER A 146 -11.24 4.77 -14.53
N THR A 147 -12.53 5.09 -14.34
CA THR A 147 -13.28 6.04 -15.18
C THR A 147 -12.87 7.50 -14.99
N VAL A 148 -12.25 7.84 -13.87
CA VAL A 148 -11.85 9.22 -13.56
C VAL A 148 -10.39 9.47 -13.95
N HIS A 149 -9.50 8.54 -13.60
CA HIS A 149 -8.06 8.72 -13.79
C HIS A 149 -7.59 8.24 -15.17
N PHE A 150 -8.29 7.28 -15.78
CA PHE A 150 -7.92 6.67 -17.05
C PHE A 150 -9.06 6.69 -18.09
N PRO A 151 -9.69 7.85 -18.37
CA PRO A 151 -10.89 7.90 -19.21
C PRO A 151 -10.63 7.69 -20.71
N HIS A 152 -9.41 7.95 -21.19
CA HIS A 152 -9.11 8.00 -22.63
C HIS A 152 -8.17 6.89 -23.09
N ASN A 153 -8.66 6.00 -23.96
CA ASN A 153 -7.87 4.90 -24.51
C ASN A 153 -6.67 5.35 -25.35
N SER A 154 -6.70 6.54 -25.95
CA SER A 154 -5.58 7.09 -26.71
C SER A 154 -4.37 7.45 -25.83
N LEU A 155 -4.58 7.67 -24.53
CA LEU A 155 -3.56 8.09 -23.57
C LEU A 155 -3.02 6.93 -22.73
N ILE A 156 -3.38 5.68 -23.04
CA ILE A 156 -2.93 4.48 -22.31
C ILE A 156 -1.41 4.41 -22.17
N PRO A 157 -0.57 4.70 -23.19
CA PRO A 157 0.88 4.72 -23.02
C PRO A 157 1.34 5.69 -21.92
N LEU A 158 0.78 6.91 -21.91
CA LEU A 158 1.08 7.92 -20.89
C LEU A 158 0.62 7.47 -19.50
N TYR A 159 -0.59 6.92 -19.39
CA TYR A 159 -1.13 6.44 -18.13
C TYR A 159 -0.33 5.27 -17.55
N LYS A 160 0.20 4.38 -18.40
CA LYS A 160 1.10 3.29 -17.98
C LYS A 160 2.34 3.87 -17.30
N ASP A 161 3.01 4.82 -17.95
CA ASP A 161 4.24 5.43 -17.44
C ASP A 161 3.99 6.17 -16.12
N GLN A 162 2.91 6.95 -16.06
CA GLN A 162 2.50 7.67 -14.86
C GLN A 162 2.19 6.72 -13.70
N LEU A 163 1.43 5.64 -13.96
CA LEU A 163 1.04 4.68 -12.95
C LEU A 163 2.26 3.91 -12.41
N GLN A 164 3.14 3.43 -13.28
CA GLN A 164 4.36 2.73 -12.87
C GLN A 164 5.30 3.63 -12.07
N SER A 165 5.48 4.88 -12.51
CA SER A 165 6.28 5.87 -11.78
C SER A 165 5.65 6.19 -10.42
N TRP A 166 4.33 6.30 -10.35
CA TRP A 166 3.62 6.60 -9.10
C TRP A 166 3.75 5.48 -8.08
N ILE A 167 3.49 4.22 -8.50
CA ILE A 167 3.60 3.05 -7.63
C ILE A 167 5.04 2.94 -7.11
N ARG A 168 6.02 2.96 -8.01
CA ARG A 168 7.45 2.91 -7.65
C ARG A 168 7.85 4.02 -6.69
N GLY A 169 7.49 5.26 -7.00
CA GLY A 169 7.86 6.43 -6.20
C GLY A 169 7.27 6.38 -4.78
N ASN A 170 6.02 5.94 -4.64
CA ASN A 170 5.38 5.84 -3.32
C ASN A 170 5.87 4.62 -2.53
N THR A 171 6.06 3.46 -3.17
CA THR A 171 6.63 2.29 -2.50
C THR A 171 8.07 2.51 -2.06
N SER A 172 8.84 3.31 -2.81
CA SER A 172 10.20 3.73 -2.40
C SER A 172 10.19 4.58 -1.13
N ARG A 173 9.13 5.37 -0.91
CA ARG A 173 8.95 6.18 0.31
C ARG A 173 8.36 5.37 1.45
N CYS A 174 7.48 4.43 1.15
CA CYS A 174 6.83 3.57 2.11
C CYS A 174 6.56 2.18 1.54
N ALA A 175 7.28 1.17 2.03
CA ALA A 175 7.11 -0.20 1.58
C ALA A 175 5.70 -0.76 1.82
N ARG A 176 4.95 -0.19 2.78
CA ARG A 176 3.58 -0.59 3.14
C ARG A 176 2.50 0.30 2.49
N SER A 177 2.78 0.95 1.37
CA SER A 177 1.76 1.67 0.62
C SER A 177 0.59 0.76 0.21
N ILE A 178 -0.62 1.33 0.26
CA ILE A 178 -1.86 0.68 -0.17
C ILE A 178 -2.30 1.31 -1.48
N PHE A 179 -2.54 0.48 -2.49
CA PHE A 179 -3.05 0.89 -3.79
C PHE A 179 -4.43 0.27 -4.01
N ILE A 180 -5.45 1.12 -4.15
CA ILE A 180 -6.83 0.72 -4.38
C ILE A 180 -7.19 1.06 -5.82
N PHE A 181 -7.61 0.06 -6.59
CA PHE A 181 -8.08 0.22 -7.96
C PHE A 181 -9.59 -0.04 -8.00
N ASP A 182 -10.37 1.04 -8.13
CA ASP A 182 -11.82 0.99 -8.22
C ASP A 182 -12.28 0.93 -9.69
N GLU A 183 -13.44 0.29 -9.88
CA GLU A 183 -14.00 -0.05 -11.19
C GLU A 183 -12.99 -0.77 -12.10
N MET A 184 -12.28 -1.74 -11.55
CA MET A 184 -11.25 -2.51 -12.26
C MET A 184 -11.78 -3.23 -13.51
N ASP A 185 -13.08 -3.55 -13.54
CA ASP A 185 -13.77 -4.09 -14.73
C ASP A 185 -13.75 -3.14 -15.94
N LYS A 186 -13.55 -1.84 -15.70
CA LYS A 186 -13.44 -0.81 -16.74
C LYS A 186 -11.99 -0.41 -17.00
N LEU A 187 -11.02 -1.00 -16.29
CA LEU A 187 -9.62 -0.67 -16.47
C LEU A 187 -9.09 -1.31 -17.75
N HIS A 188 -8.47 -0.50 -18.61
CA HIS A 188 -7.91 -0.98 -19.87
C HIS A 188 -6.86 -2.10 -19.63
N PRO A 189 -6.88 -3.23 -20.37
CA PRO A 189 -5.99 -4.38 -20.14
C PRO A 189 -4.51 -4.02 -20.10
N GLY A 190 -4.09 -3.09 -20.97
CA GLY A 190 -2.72 -2.58 -20.95
C GLY A 190 -2.29 -1.98 -19.61
N LEU A 191 -3.17 -1.31 -18.86
CA LEU A 191 -2.84 -0.80 -17.52
C LEU A 191 -2.74 -1.94 -16.49
N ILE A 192 -3.55 -2.99 -16.65
CA ILE A 192 -3.42 -4.22 -15.83
C ILE A 192 -2.03 -4.81 -16.04
N ASP A 193 -1.58 -4.93 -17.30
CA ASP A 193 -0.25 -5.45 -17.64
C ASP A 193 0.88 -4.62 -17.04
N ALA A 194 0.68 -3.30 -16.90
CA ALA A 194 1.66 -2.41 -16.28
C ALA A 194 1.77 -2.61 -14.76
N ILE A 195 0.72 -3.09 -14.10
CA ILE A 195 0.68 -3.36 -12.65
C ILE A 195 1.19 -4.76 -12.32
N LYS A 196 0.96 -5.76 -13.20
CA LYS A 196 1.29 -7.18 -12.99
C LYS A 196 2.69 -7.42 -12.39
N PRO A 197 3.78 -6.77 -12.86
CA PRO A 197 5.11 -7.00 -12.29
C PRO A 197 5.18 -6.73 -10.79
N PHE A 198 4.46 -5.72 -10.29
CA PHE A 198 4.47 -5.36 -8.88
C PHE A 198 3.73 -6.36 -7.98
N LEU A 199 2.91 -7.25 -8.55
CA LEU A 199 2.13 -8.26 -7.83
C LEU A 199 2.82 -9.62 -7.72
N ASP A 200 3.93 -9.80 -8.44
CA ASP A 200 4.64 -11.06 -8.56
C ASP A 200 5.63 -11.29 -7.39
N TYR A 201 6.33 -12.42 -7.38
CA TYR A 201 7.24 -12.86 -6.31
C TYR A 201 8.63 -12.21 -6.33
N TYR A 202 8.85 -11.19 -7.18
CA TYR A 202 10.13 -10.51 -7.31
C TYR A 202 10.57 -9.90 -5.97
N GLU A 203 11.86 -10.04 -5.65
CA GLU A 203 12.44 -9.43 -4.45
C GLU A 203 12.47 -7.92 -4.56
N HIS A 204 13.01 -7.45 -5.69
CA HIS A 204 13.17 -6.06 -6.03
C HIS A 204 12.87 -5.88 -7.51
N ILE A 205 12.16 -4.81 -7.84
CA ILE A 205 12.02 -4.33 -9.22
C ILE A 205 12.64 -2.94 -9.22
N ASP A 206 13.71 -2.78 -9.99
CA ASP A 206 14.50 -1.55 -10.07
C ASP A 206 14.95 -1.03 -8.69
N GLY A 207 15.40 -1.96 -7.82
CA GLY A 207 15.91 -1.65 -6.49
C GLY A 207 14.85 -1.43 -5.40
N VAL A 208 13.56 -1.51 -5.73
CA VAL A 208 12.46 -1.29 -4.78
C VAL A 208 11.76 -2.62 -4.49
N SER A 209 11.49 -2.91 -3.22
CA SER A 209 10.71 -4.09 -2.82
C SER A 209 9.23 -3.75 -2.66
N TYR A 210 8.37 -4.53 -3.31
CA TYR A 210 6.91 -4.36 -3.27
C TYR A 210 6.25 -5.37 -2.33
N ARG A 211 7.03 -6.25 -1.69
CA ARG A 211 6.54 -7.38 -0.89
C ARG A 211 5.63 -6.99 0.27
N LYS A 212 5.84 -5.81 0.86
CA LYS A 212 5.04 -5.29 1.98
C LYS A 212 3.85 -4.42 1.53
N ALA A 213 3.72 -4.16 0.23
CA ALA A 213 2.62 -3.37 -0.31
C ALA A 213 1.32 -4.17 -0.33
N ILE A 214 0.20 -3.44 -0.33
CA ILE A 214 -1.15 -4.01 -0.36
C ILE A 214 -1.87 -3.45 -1.59
N PHE A 215 -2.39 -4.34 -2.42
CA PHE A 215 -3.17 -4.01 -3.60
C PHE A 215 -4.60 -4.49 -3.38
N ILE A 216 -5.58 -3.60 -3.57
CA ILE A 216 -7.00 -3.89 -3.44
C ILE A 216 -7.66 -3.53 -4.77
N PHE A 217 -8.21 -4.54 -5.44
CA PHE A 217 -8.94 -4.39 -6.69
C PHE A 217 -10.44 -4.51 -6.42
N LEU A 218 -11.23 -3.52 -6.84
CA LEU A 218 -12.67 -3.50 -6.68
C LEU A 218 -13.30 -3.59 -8.06
N SER A 219 -14.19 -4.56 -8.25
CA SER A 219 -14.78 -4.81 -9.56
C SER A 219 -16.24 -5.23 -9.46
N ASN A 220 -17.03 -4.81 -10.46
CA ASN A 220 -18.38 -5.32 -10.66
C ASN A 220 -18.43 -6.54 -11.59
N ALA A 221 -17.29 -6.93 -12.18
CA ALA A 221 -17.20 -8.11 -13.03
C ALA A 221 -17.65 -9.37 -12.27
N GLY A 222 -18.46 -10.19 -12.93
CA GLY A 222 -19.02 -11.41 -12.36
C GLY A 222 -20.18 -11.17 -11.36
N GLY A 223 -20.61 -9.93 -11.14
CA GLY A 223 -21.72 -9.62 -10.24
C GLY A 223 -23.02 -10.35 -10.61
N ASP A 224 -23.37 -10.40 -11.90
CA ASP A 224 -24.53 -11.15 -12.39
C ASP A 224 -24.44 -12.65 -12.12
N LEU A 225 -23.25 -13.23 -12.34
CA LEU A 225 -23.01 -14.66 -12.14
C LEU A 225 -23.09 -15.02 -10.64
N ILE A 226 -22.52 -14.18 -9.78
CA ILE A 226 -22.65 -14.30 -8.32
C ILE A 226 -24.12 -14.26 -7.92
N ASN A 227 -24.89 -13.30 -8.44
CA ASN A 227 -26.32 -13.17 -8.11
C ASN A 227 -27.14 -14.38 -8.58
N ARG A 228 -26.87 -14.93 -9.76
CA ARG A 228 -27.53 -16.15 -10.26
C ARG A 228 -27.23 -17.35 -9.37
N GLN A 229 -25.95 -17.55 -9.02
CA GLN A 229 -25.57 -18.62 -8.09
C GLN A 229 -26.25 -18.47 -6.73
N MET A 230 -26.36 -17.24 -6.21
CA MET A 230 -27.08 -16.98 -4.97
C MET A 230 -28.58 -17.25 -5.07
N LEU A 231 -29.19 -16.92 -6.21
CA LEU A 231 -30.59 -17.20 -6.48
C LEU A 231 -30.85 -18.71 -6.52
N ASP A 232 -30.00 -19.47 -7.20
CA ASP A 232 -30.11 -20.94 -7.27
C ASP A 232 -29.93 -21.58 -5.88
N PHE A 233 -28.99 -21.06 -5.10
CA PHE A 233 -28.76 -21.50 -3.73
C PHE A 233 -30.00 -21.26 -2.85
N TRP A 234 -30.62 -20.09 -2.97
CA TRP A 234 -31.85 -19.74 -2.26
C TRP A 234 -33.04 -20.58 -2.71
N ASN A 235 -33.22 -20.79 -4.02
CA ASN A 235 -34.27 -21.64 -4.59
C ASN A 235 -34.14 -23.10 -4.13
N SER A 236 -32.92 -23.56 -3.79
CA SER A 236 -32.69 -24.88 -3.20
C SER A 236 -33.04 -24.98 -1.71
N GLY A 237 -33.60 -23.93 -1.11
CA GLY A 237 -34.04 -23.89 0.28
C GLY A 237 -32.90 -23.74 1.30
N LYS A 238 -31.68 -23.41 0.86
CA LYS A 238 -30.51 -23.23 1.72
C LYS A 238 -30.42 -21.80 2.24
N LYS A 239 -29.87 -21.61 3.45
CA LYS A 239 -29.66 -20.27 4.01
C LYS A 239 -28.41 -19.64 3.43
N ARG A 240 -28.41 -18.33 3.23
CA ARG A 240 -27.25 -17.61 2.68
C ARG A 240 -25.94 -17.92 3.41
N GLU A 241 -26.01 -18.05 4.73
CA GLU A 241 -24.87 -18.29 5.63
C GLU A 241 -24.26 -19.69 5.45
N ASP A 242 -24.98 -20.64 4.86
CA ASP A 242 -24.49 -21.99 4.57
C ASP A 242 -23.58 -22.02 3.33
N LEU A 243 -23.57 -20.95 2.53
CA LEU A 243 -22.74 -20.82 1.34
C LEU A 243 -21.26 -20.79 1.73
N GLN A 244 -20.45 -21.64 1.09
CA GLN A 244 -19.01 -21.71 1.30
C GLN A 244 -18.23 -21.16 0.09
N LEU A 245 -16.96 -20.81 0.31
CA LEU A 245 -16.10 -20.27 -0.75
C LEU A 245 -15.98 -21.24 -1.95
N LYS A 246 -15.88 -22.54 -1.68
CA LYS A 246 -15.83 -23.60 -2.70
C LYS A 246 -17.02 -23.60 -3.66
N ASP A 247 -18.20 -23.18 -3.18
CA ASP A 247 -19.41 -23.13 -4.00
C ASP A 247 -19.37 -21.96 -5.00
N MET A 248 -18.51 -20.97 -4.73
CA MET A 248 -18.31 -19.79 -5.55
C MET A 248 -17.09 -19.90 -6.47
N GLU A 249 -16.13 -20.80 -6.21
CA GLU A 249 -14.90 -20.95 -7.01
C GLU A 249 -15.18 -21.24 -8.50
N ASN A 250 -16.19 -22.06 -8.79
CA ASN A 250 -16.61 -22.37 -10.17
C ASN A 250 -17.19 -21.14 -10.88
N VAL A 251 -17.93 -20.31 -10.17
CA VAL A 251 -18.55 -19.09 -10.71
C VAL A 251 -17.49 -18.01 -10.94
N LEU A 252 -16.55 -17.89 -10.01
CA LEU A 252 -15.44 -16.94 -10.07
C LEU A 252 -14.46 -17.31 -11.19
N SER A 253 -14.15 -18.59 -11.40
CA SER A 253 -13.28 -19.03 -12.50
C SER A 253 -13.91 -18.77 -13.87
N VAL A 254 -15.18 -19.14 -14.08
CA VAL A 254 -15.86 -18.92 -15.38
C VAL A 254 -16.04 -17.43 -15.67
N GLY A 255 -16.41 -16.63 -14.68
CA GLY A 255 -16.67 -15.19 -14.86
C GLY A 255 -15.42 -14.33 -15.04
N LEU A 256 -14.28 -14.71 -14.45
CA LEU A 256 -13.03 -13.93 -14.52
C LEU A 256 -12.20 -14.24 -15.77
N PHE A 257 -12.32 -15.45 -16.34
CA PHE A 257 -11.55 -15.86 -17.51
C PHE A 257 -12.29 -15.70 -18.85
N ASN A 258 -13.62 -15.76 -18.88
CA ASN A 258 -14.38 -15.67 -20.15
C ASN A 258 -14.67 -14.23 -20.63
N ASN A 259 -14.52 -13.21 -19.77
CA ASN A 259 -14.72 -11.82 -20.17
C ASN A 259 -13.57 -11.24 -21.02
N ASN A 260 -12.52 -12.03 -21.29
CA ASN A 260 -11.43 -11.64 -22.20
C ASN A 260 -11.72 -11.95 -23.68
N ASN A 261 -12.90 -12.47 -24.01
CA ASN A 261 -13.27 -12.89 -25.38
C ASN A 261 -14.51 -12.19 -25.96
N SER A 262 -14.96 -11.08 -25.38
CA SER A 262 -16.10 -10.33 -25.90
C SER A 262 -15.83 -8.83 -25.85
N GLU A 263 -15.02 -8.39 -26.81
CA GLU A 263 -15.14 -7.20 -27.69
C GLU A 263 -13.76 -6.69 -28.16
#